data_AF-A0A6M1RYP9-F1
#
_entry.id   AF-A0A6M1RYP9-F1
#
_cell.length_a   1.000
_cell.length_b   1.000
_cell.length_c   1.000
_cell.angle_alpha   90.00
_cell.angle_beta   90.00
_cell.angle_gamma   90.00
#
_symmetry.space_group_name_H-M   'P 1'
#
loop_
_entity.id
_entity.type
_entity.pdbx_description
1 polymer ?
#
loop_
_entity_poly.entity_id
_entity_poly.type
_entity_poly.pdbx_seq_one_letter_code
_entity_poly.pdbx_strand_id
1 'polypeptide(L)' 'MALTRLTRELSINKHHVASVHWDDTYSKRLVITMMDGTQHSIKHDGGMYGTDCYAIERKLLDA' A
#
# COMPACT_ATOMS: atom_id res chain seq x y z
N MET A 1 -12.65 -12.77 -6.74
CA MET A 1 -12.01 -11.46 -6.46
C MET A 1 -10.67 -11.73 -5.79
N ALA A 2 -9.56 -11.25 -6.37
CA ALA A 2 -8.22 -11.56 -5.88
C ALA A 2 -7.76 -10.53 -4.85
N LEU A 3 -7.44 -10.98 -3.64
CA LEU A 3 -6.75 -10.15 -2.65
C LEU A 3 -5.31 -9.93 -3.10
N THR A 4 -4.92 -8.67 -3.24
CA THR A 4 -3.54 -8.30 -3.55
C THR A 4 -2.76 -8.21 -2.25
N ARG A 5 -1.80 -9.10 -2.09
CA ARG A 5 -0.90 -9.09 -0.93
C ARG A 5 0.08 -7.93 -1.06
N LEU A 6 0.03 -7.00 -0.11
CA LEU A 6 0.91 -5.83 -0.06
C LEU A 6 2.10 -6.09 0.85
N THR A 7 1.87 -6.66 2.04
CA THR A 7 2.92 -7.00 3.00
C THR A 7 2.75 -8.44 3.49
N ARG A 8 3.64 -8.87 4.41
CA ARG A 8 3.51 -10.20 5.01
C ARG A 8 2.17 -10.37 5.76
N GLU A 9 1.67 -9.30 6.35
CA GLU A 9 0.51 -9.27 7.24
C GLU A 9 -0.72 -8.57 6.62
N LEU A 10 -0.54 -7.80 5.53
CA LEU A 10 -1.60 -7.03 4.89
C LEU A 10 -1.88 -7.50 3.46
N SER A 11 -3.13 -7.85 3.20
CA SER A 11 -3.67 -8.10 1.86
C SER A 11 -4.97 -7.31 1.70
N ILE A 12 -5.12 -6.60 0.58
CA ILE A 12 -6.30 -5.76 0.33
C ILE A 12 -6.91 -6.08 -1.04
N ASN A 13 -8.18 -5.72 -1.23
CA ASN A 13 -8.83 -5.81 -2.53
C ASN A 13 -8.56 -4.53 -3.34
N LYS A 14 -7.81 -4.64 -4.45
CA LYS A 14 -7.47 -3.49 -5.31
C LYS A 14 -8.69 -2.75 -5.86
N HIS A 15 -9.80 -3.46 -6.08
CA HIS A 15 -11.05 -2.87 -6.60
C HIS A 15 -11.81 -2.04 -5.56
N HIS A 16 -11.45 -2.16 -4.29
CA HIS A 16 -12.03 -1.39 -3.19
C HIS A 16 -11.07 -0.30 -2.68
N VAL A 17 -9.98 -0.02 -3.40
CA VAL A 17 -9.10 1.10 -3.09
C VAL A 17 -9.72 2.38 -3.63
N ALA A 18 -9.91 3.36 -2.77
CA ALA A 18 -10.39 4.69 -3.15
C ALA A 18 -9.25 5.62 -3.56
N SER A 19 -8.14 5.61 -2.81
CA SER A 19 -6.97 6.43 -3.12
C SER A 19 -5.68 5.86 -2.53
N VAL A 20 -4.55 6.20 -3.15
CA VAL A 20 -3.21 5.89 -2.69
C VAL A 20 -2.41 7.19 -2.70
N HIS A 21 -1.74 7.51 -1.60
CA HIS A 21 -0.86 8.68 -1.51
C HIS A 21 0.37 8.40 -0.67
N TRP A 22 1.44 9.14 -0.93
CA TRP A 22 2.66 9.10 -0.12
C TRP A 22 2.62 10.18 0.95
N ASP A 23 2.88 9.78 2.20
CA ASP A 23 3.19 10.69 3.29
C ASP A 23 4.71 10.76 3.44
N ASP A 24 5.31 11.85 2.95
CA ASP A 24 6.75 12.11 3.00
C ASP A 24 7.18 12.85 4.29
N THR A 25 6.21 13.28 5.12
CA THR A 25 6.43 14.20 6.24
C THR A 25 7.48 13.71 7.25
N TYR A 26 7.58 12.39 7.50
CA TYR A 26 8.53 11.85 8.50
C TYR A 26 9.16 10.49 8.17
N SER A 27 8.55 9.66 7.32
CA SER A 27 9.02 8.27 7.12
C SER A 27 8.46 7.61 5.86
N LYS A 28 8.53 8.28 4.69
CA LYS A 28 8.17 7.72 3.36
C LYS A 28 7.11 6.61 3.44
N ARG A 29 5.90 6.96 3.86
CA ARG A 29 4.84 5.97 4.07
C ARG A 29 3.90 5.99 2.87
N LEU A 30 3.44 4.81 2.46
CA LEU A 30 2.35 4.67 1.52
C LEU A 30 1.06 4.54 2.31
N VAL A 31 0.15 5.49 2.14
CA VAL A 31 -1.17 5.46 2.78
C VAL A 31 -2.20 5.08 1.73
N ILE A 32 -2.91 3.99 2.02
CA ILE A 32 -3.93 3.41 1.15
C ILE A 32 -5.27 3.59 1.82
N THR A 33 -6.17 4.32 1.16
CA THR A 33 -7.54 4.55 1.63
C THR A 33 -8.47 3.62 0.88
N MET A 34 -9.22 2.82 1.61
CA MET A 34 -10.26 1.94 1.08
C MET A 34 -11.58 2.70 0.89
N MET A 35 -12.48 2.19 0.05
CA MET A 35 -13.78 2.80 -0.22
C MET A 35 -14.70 2.87 1.01
N ASP A 36 -14.49 2.02 2.01
CA ASP A 36 -15.22 2.06 3.28
C ASP A 36 -14.69 3.12 4.26
N GLY A 37 -13.56 3.78 3.91
CA GLY A 37 -12.90 4.78 4.75
C GLY A 37 -11.75 4.23 5.59
N THR A 38 -11.55 2.91 5.66
CA THR A 38 -10.38 2.31 6.31
C THR A 38 -9.08 2.77 5.64
N GLN A 39 -8.10 3.17 6.45
CA GLN A 39 -6.77 3.57 5.98
C GLN A 39 -5.71 2.57 6.44
N HIS A 40 -4.83 2.20 5.51
CA HIS A 40 -3.67 1.36 5.77
C HIS A 40 -2.39 2.14 5.49
N SER A 41 -1.58 2.35 6.52
CA SER A 41 -0.28 3.01 6.41
C SER A 41 0.83 1.96 6.34
N ILE A 42 1.57 1.94 5.24
CA ILE A 42 2.70 1.04 5.03
C ILE A 42 3.97 1.89 5.07
N LYS A 43 4.87 1.57 5.99
CA LYS A 43 6.18 2.23 6.05
C LYS A 43 7.07 1.65 4.94
N HIS A 44 7.63 2.53 4.10
CA HIS A 44 8.67 2.10 3.18
C HIS A 44 9.91 1.74 4.00
N ASP A 45 10.35 0.50 3.85
CA ASP A 45 11.61 0.04 4.42
C ASP A 45 12.47 -0.44 3.25
N GLY A 46 13.57 0.28 3.01
CA GLY A 46 14.49 0.00 1.90
C GLY A 46 15.49 -1.12 2.21
N GLY A 47 15.28 -1.88 3.29
CA GLY A 47 16.13 -3.02 3.65
C GLY A 47 15.95 -4.20 2.69
N MET A 48 16.90 -5.15 2.72
CA MET A 48 16.89 -6.38 1.91
C MET A 48 15.63 -7.26 2.14
N TYR A 49 14.95 -7.07 3.26
CA TYR A 49 13.67 -7.71 3.62
C TYR A 49 12.57 -6.68 3.93
N GLY A 50 12.83 -5.42 3.56
CA GLY A 50 11.95 -4.30 3.84
C GLY A 50 10.74 -4.28 2.90
N THR A 51 9.76 -3.47 3.27
CA THR A 51 8.54 -3.31 2.48
C THR A 51 8.77 -2.25 1.41
N ASP A 52 8.81 -2.69 0.15
CA ASP A 52 8.95 -1.79 -0.98
C ASP A 52 7.59 -1.20 -1.40
N CYS A 53 7.28 -0.05 -0.82
CA CYS A 53 6.12 0.76 -1.18
C CYS A 53 6.03 1.13 -2.68
N TYR A 54 7.13 1.26 -3.44
CA TYR A 54 7.05 1.53 -4.88
C TYR A 54 6.55 0.32 -5.65
N ALA A 55 7.01 -0.87 -5.28
CA ALA A 55 6.51 -2.11 -5.87
C ALA A 55 5.01 -2.33 -5.53
N ILE A 56 4.58 -1.94 -4.33
CA ILE A 56 3.18 -2.00 -3.90
C ILE A 56 2.32 -1.02 -4.68
N GLU A 57 2.73 0.24 -4.79
CA GLU A 57 2.05 1.25 -5.58
C GLU A 57 1.89 0.79 -7.03
N ARG A 58 2.98 0.27 -7.63
CA ARG A 58 2.93 -0.26 -8.99
C ARG A 58 1.95 -1.43 -9.12
N LYS A 59 1.88 -2.35 -8.16
CA LYS A 59 0.88 -3.44 -8.16
C LYS A 59 -0.57 -2.95 -8.02
N LEU A 60 -0.79 -1.80 -7.38
CA LEU A 60 -2.11 -1.21 -7.21
C LEU A 60 -2.55 -0.40 -8.42
N LEU A 61 -1.61 0.28 -9.07
CA LEU A 61 -1.85 1.13 -10.25
C LEU A 61 -1.75 0.39 -11.59
N ASP A 62 -0.98 -0.69 -11.68
CA ASP A 62 -0.93 -1.59 -12.84
C ASP A 62 -2.25 -2.37 -12.88
N ALA A 63 -3.20 -1.83 -13.65
CA ALA A 63 -4.58 -2.27 -13.75
C ALA A 63 -4.74 -3.43 -14.72
#